data_AF-A0AAV6AKG6-F1
#
_entry.id   AF-A0AAV6AKG6-F1
#
_cell.length_a   1.000
_cell.length_b   1.000
_cell.length_c   1.000
_cell.angle_alpha   90.00
_cell.angle_beta   90.00
_cell.angle_gamma   90.00
#
_symmetry.space_group_name_H-M   'P 1'
#
loop_
_entity.id
_entity.type
_entity.pdbx_description
1 polymer ?
#
loop_
_entity_poly.entity_id
_entity_poly.type
_entity_poly.pdbx_seq_one_letter_code
_entity_poly.pdbx_strand_id
1 'polypeptide(L)'
;MSPLKTIIAEAVSRYPLKTMPEWARVCASADVDIERIEADCATISTVDCLFDGEATVFLSDARELPVQVFGRFDGRRAEVERIVVAE
;
A
#
# COMPACT_ATOMS: atom_id res chain seq x y z
N MET A 1 17.27 7.71 -4.05
CA MET A 1 16.18 7.14 -3.23
C MET A 1 16.82 6.32 -2.11
N SER A 2 16.33 6.40 -0.86
CA SER A 2 16.89 5.63 0.26
C SER A 2 16.64 4.12 0.06
N PRO A 3 17.62 3.22 0.30
CA PRO A 3 17.41 1.77 0.18
C PRO A 3 16.21 1.26 1.00
N LEU A 4 15.97 1.87 2.16
CA LEU A 4 14.84 1.53 3.02
C LEU A 4 13.49 1.86 2.37
N LYS A 5 13.38 3.05 1.75
CA LYS A 5 12.17 3.47 1.04
C LYS A 5 11.86 2.55 -0.15
N THR A 6 12.90 2.07 -0.83
CA THR A 6 12.76 1.08 -1.90
C THR A 6 12.19 -0.25 -1.37
N ILE A 7 12.69 -0.75 -0.23
CA ILE A 7 12.18 -2.00 0.39
C ILE A 7 10.71 -1.84 0.81
N ILE A 8 10.35 -0.70 1.40
CA ILE A 8 8.97 -0.41 1.80
C ILE A 8 8.05 -0.36 0.57
N ALA A 9 8.45 0.36 -0.49
CA ALA A 9 7.68 0.42 -1.73
C ALA A 9 7.50 -0.96 -2.37
N GLU A 10 8.55 -1.79 -2.38
CA GLU A 10 8.49 -3.17 -2.88
C GLU A 10 7.52 -4.04 -2.05
N ALA A 11 7.51 -3.87 -0.72
CA ALA A 11 6.58 -4.57 0.15
C ALA A 11 5.12 -4.15 -0.08
N VAL A 12 4.87 -2.85 -0.27
CA VAL A 12 3.53 -2.32 -0.58
C VAL A 12 3.03 -2.85 -1.92
N SER A 13 3.86 -2.82 -2.97
CA SER A 13 3.46 -3.33 -4.29
C SER A 13 3.23 -4.84 -4.34
N ARG A 14 3.77 -5.60 -3.36
CA ARG A 14 3.55 -7.05 -3.21
C ARG A 14 2.39 -7.40 -2.28
N TYR A 15 1.76 -6.40 -1.66
CA TYR A 15 0.68 -6.65 -0.71
C TYR A 15 -0.42 -7.50 -1.39
N PRO A 16 -0.85 -8.61 -0.76
CA PRO A 16 -1.77 -9.55 -1.41
C PRO A 16 -3.12 -8.88 -1.71
N LEU A 17 -3.36 -8.66 -3.00
CA LEU A 17 -4.47 -7.85 -3.53
C LEU A 17 -5.84 -8.55 -3.45
N LYS A 18 -5.89 -9.88 -3.22
CA LYS A 18 -7.10 -10.70 -3.43
C LYS A 18 -7.71 -11.33 -2.18
N THR A 19 -7.07 -11.27 -1.01
CA THR A 19 -7.42 -12.19 0.11
C THR A 19 -7.70 -11.53 1.44
N MET A 20 -7.74 -10.20 1.53
CA MET A 20 -8.10 -9.51 2.77
C MET A 20 -9.59 -9.14 2.76
N PRO A 21 -10.41 -9.63 3.71
CA PRO A 21 -11.83 -9.24 3.86
C PRO A 21 -12.05 -7.73 3.97
N GLU A 22 -11.03 -6.97 4.37
CA GLU A 22 -11.04 -5.51 4.47
C GLU A 22 -11.06 -4.81 3.10
N TRP A 23 -10.48 -5.43 2.06
CA TRP A 23 -10.43 -4.88 0.70
C TRP A 23 -11.72 -5.07 -0.08
N ALA A 24 -12.50 -6.11 0.24
CA ALA A 24 -13.82 -6.32 -0.32
C ALA A 24 -14.76 -5.13 -0.08
N ARG A 25 -14.52 -4.31 0.97
CA ARG A 25 -15.28 -3.09 1.25
C ARG A 25 -14.96 -1.94 0.30
N VAL A 26 -13.72 -1.85 -0.17
CA VAL A 26 -13.27 -0.84 -1.15
C VAL A 26 -13.81 -1.17 -2.55
N CYS A 27 -13.83 -2.46 -2.90
CA CYS A 27 -14.42 -2.96 -4.14
C CYS A 27 -15.94 -3.22 -4.06
N ALA A 28 -16.59 -3.03 -2.90
CA ALA A 28 -17.98 -3.47 -2.64
C ALA A 28 -19.04 -2.84 -3.56
N SER A 29 -18.69 -1.78 -4.30
CA SER A 29 -19.59 -1.06 -5.19
C SER A 29 -19.49 -1.47 -6.66
N ALA A 30 -18.52 -2.30 -7.07
CA ALA A 30 -18.38 -2.68 -8.48
C ALA A 30 -17.65 -4.03 -8.65
N ASP A 31 -18.01 -4.79 -9.69
CA ASP A 31 -17.30 -5.98 -10.20
C ASP A 31 -15.90 -5.61 -10.75
N VAL A 32 -15.06 -5.01 -9.92
CA VAL A 32 -13.80 -4.38 -10.34
C VAL A 32 -12.67 -4.93 -9.47
N ASP A 33 -11.69 -5.51 -10.15
CA ASP A 33 -10.50 -6.09 -9.55
C ASP A 33 -9.43 -5.02 -9.36
N ILE A 34 -8.55 -5.24 -8.38
CA ILE A 34 -7.34 -4.43 -8.20
C ILE A 34 -6.29 -4.93 -9.19
N GLU A 35 -5.75 -4.02 -10.02
CA GLU A 35 -4.68 -4.32 -10.96
C GLU A 35 -3.31 -4.28 -10.26
N ARG A 36 -3.02 -3.18 -9.56
CA ARG A 36 -1.75 -2.98 -8.86
C ARG A 36 -1.83 -1.89 -7.78
N ILE A 37 -0.82 -1.85 -6.91
CA ILE A 37 -0.60 -0.79 -5.92
C ILE A 37 0.80 -0.20 -6.12
N GLU A 38 0.88 1.12 -6.23
CA GLU A 38 2.15 1.85 -6.32
C GLU A 38 2.33 2.75 -5.11
N ALA A 39 3.43 2.58 -4.38
CA ALA A 39 3.78 3.43 -3.25
C ALA A 39 4.49 4.70 -3.71
N ASP A 40 4.12 5.84 -3.13
CA ASP A 40 4.89 7.06 -3.31
C ASP A 40 6.08 7.08 -2.33
N CYS A 41 7.27 6.82 -2.86
CA CYS A 41 8.48 6.83 -2.06
C CYS A 41 8.79 8.19 -1.42
N ALA A 42 8.30 9.30 -1.98
CA ALA A 42 8.52 10.64 -1.43
C ALA A 42 7.83 10.81 -0.07
N THR A 43 6.65 10.23 0.10
CA THR A 43 5.79 10.40 1.28
C THR A 43 6.16 9.47 2.43
N ILE A 44 6.93 8.41 2.17
CA ILE A 44 7.34 7.46 3.21
C ILE A 44 8.14 8.16 4.32
N SER A 45 7.59 8.11 5.53
CA SER A 45 8.21 8.48 6.81
C SER A 45 8.56 7.21 7.59
N THR A 46 9.67 7.24 8.33
CA THR A 46 10.15 6.09 9.10
C THR A 46 10.62 6.51 10.48
N VAL A 47 10.08 5.90 11.54
CA VAL A 47 10.43 6.16 12.95
C VAL A 47 10.39 4.84 13.72
N ASP A 48 11.43 4.52 14.50
CA ASP A 48 11.49 3.34 15.38
C ASP A 48 11.00 2.03 14.73
N CYS A 49 11.55 1.70 13.55
CA CYS A 49 11.18 0.50 12.78
C CYS A 49 9.72 0.48 12.27
N LEU A 50 8.99 1.61 12.36
CA LEU A 50 7.66 1.81 11.79
C LEU A 50 7.72 2.70 10.55
N PHE A 51 6.86 2.43 9.57
CA PHE A 51 6.67 3.32 8.43
C PHE A 51 5.22 3.76 8.26
N ASP A 52 5.07 4.95 7.70
CA ASP A 52 3.82 5.57 7.24
C ASP A 52 4.11 6.21 5.88
N GLY A 53 3.18 6.11 4.92
CA GLY A 53 3.32 6.73 3.61
C GLY A 53 2.04 6.66 2.80
N GLU A 54 2.10 7.21 1.59
CA GLU A 54 1.00 7.20 0.65
C GLU A 54 1.24 6.17 -0.46
N ALA A 55 0.16 5.61 -0.98
CA ALA A 55 0.16 4.76 -2.15
C ALA A 55 -1.11 5.01 -2.98
N THR A 56 -1.09 4.57 -4.23
CA THR A 56 -2.23 4.60 -5.13
C THR A 56 -2.60 3.18 -5.54
N VAL A 57 -3.88 2.87 -5.43
CA VAL A 57 -4.47 1.62 -5.90
C VAL A 57 -5.04 1.86 -7.29
N PHE A 58 -4.58 1.06 -8.25
CA PHE A 58 -5.09 1.07 -9.62
C PHE A 58 -6.10 -0.05 -9.79
N LEU A 59 -7.31 0.29 -10.18
CA LEU A 59 -8.40 -0.63 -10.43
C LEU A 59 -8.47 -0.99 -11.93
N SER A 60 -9.02 -2.16 -12.24
CA SER A 60 -9.13 -2.68 -13.61
C SER A 60 -10.00 -1.84 -14.55
N ASP A 61 -10.79 -0.91 -14.01
CA ASP A 61 -11.63 0.04 -14.75
C ASP A 61 -11.02 1.44 -14.89
N ALA A 62 -9.69 1.54 -14.70
CA ALA A 62 -8.90 2.77 -14.76
C ALA A 62 -9.22 3.81 -13.67
N ARG A 63 -9.93 3.43 -12.61
CA ARG A 63 -10.02 4.27 -11.41
C ARG A 63 -8.76 4.14 -10.56
N GLU A 64 -8.41 5.24 -9.93
CA GLU A 64 -7.29 5.35 -8.99
C GLU A 64 -7.83 5.74 -7.62
N LEU A 65 -7.37 5.04 -6.57
CA LEU A 65 -7.76 5.32 -5.19
C LEU A 65 -6.51 5.65 -4.36
N PRO A 66 -6.41 6.86 -3.80
CA PRO A 66 -5.34 7.19 -2.87
C PRO A 66 -5.55 6.46 -1.54
N VAL A 67 -4.47 5.87 -1.02
CA VAL A 67 -4.47 5.15 0.24
C VAL A 67 -3.26 5.54 1.08
N GLN A 68 -3.42 5.45 2.40
CA GLN A 68 -2.34 5.55 3.36
C GLN A 68 -1.90 4.14 3.79
N VAL A 69 -0.60 3.92 3.87
CA VAL A 69 0.01 2.63 4.20
C VAL A 69 0.81 2.72 5.49
N PHE A 70 0.61 1.75 6.38
CA PHE A 70 1.33 1.65 7.65
C PHE A 70 1.93 0.28 7.80
N GLY A 71 3.09 0.21 8.44
CA GLY A 71 3.69 -1.07 8.76
C GLY A 71 5.02 -0.98 9.48
N ARG A 72 5.77 -2.07 9.39
CA ARG A 72 7.04 -2.26 10.11
C ARG A 72 8.16 -2.59 9.14
N PHE A 73 9.38 -2.26 9.54
CA PHE A 73 10.60 -2.64 8.81
C PHE A 73 11.73 -2.99 9.78
N ASP A 74 12.68 -3.81 9.35
CA ASP A 74 13.89 -4.16 10.12
C ASP A 74 15.19 -3.74 9.42
N GLY A 75 15.07 -2.98 8.32
CA GLY A 75 16.17 -2.55 7.46
C GLY A 75 16.52 -3.54 6.35
N ARG A 76 15.94 -4.74 6.35
CA ARG A 76 16.09 -5.76 5.31
C ARG A 76 14.76 -6.18 4.70
N ARG A 77 13.68 -6.04 5.46
CA ARG A 77 12.31 -6.39 5.09
C ARG A 77 11.36 -5.30 5.56
N ALA A 78 10.23 -5.22 4.89
CA ALA A 78 9.08 -4.42 5.31
C ALA A 78 7.83 -5.30 5.28
N GLU A 79 6.95 -5.09 6.25
CA GLU A 79 5.66 -5.77 6.39
C GLU A 79 4.59 -4.71 6.55
N VAL A 80 3.60 -4.72 5.65
CA VAL A 80 2.47 -3.81 5.70
C VAL A 80 1.46 -4.35 6.70
N GLU A 81 1.16 -3.56 7.73
CA GLU A 81 0.17 -3.91 8.75
C GLU A 81 -1.22 -3.42 8.38
N ARG A 82 -1.31 -2.24 7.76
CA ARG A 82 -2.60 -1.60 7.48
C ARG A 82 -2.54 -0.75 6.21
N ILE A 83 -3.65 -0.76 5.48
CA ILE A 83 -3.92 0.16 4.36
C ILE A 83 -5.26 0.84 4.63
N VAL A 84 -5.30 2.16 4.53
CA VAL A 84 -6.48 2.99 4.81
C VAL A 84 -6.80 3.79 3.56
N VAL A 85 -8.03 3.74 3.07
CA VAL A 85 -8.45 4.60 1.96
C VAL A 85 -8.56 6.03 2.49
N ALA A 86 -7.91 6.97 1.82
CA ALA A 86 -8.04 8.39 2.17
C ALA A 86 -9.50 8.83 1.89
N GLU A 87 -10.15 9.44 2.88
CA GLU A 87 -11.52 9.98 2.76
C GLU A 87 -11.60 11.18 1.81
#